data_AF-D6MPX5-F1
#
_entry.id   AF-D6MPX5-F1
#
_cell.length_a   1.000
_cell.length_b   1.000
_cell.length_c   1.000
_cell.angle_alpha   90.00
_cell.angle_beta   90.00
_cell.angle_gamma   90.00
#
_symmetry.space_group_name_H-M   'P 1'
#
loop_
_entity.id
_entity.type
_entity.pdbx_description
1 polymer ?
#
loop_
_entity_poly.entity_id
_entity_poly.type
_entity_poly.pdbx_seq_one_letter_code
_entity_poly.pdbx_strand_id
1 'polypeptide(L)'
;GVYLLIRFNILLMDTLFVKFFLLISGLTMFMSGICANYEFDLKKIIALSTLSQLGLMMSILSMGYYELAYFHLLTHAMFKALLFMCAGKVIHLMNDNQDIRMMGGMTMYIPLTSLCLNISNLSLCGIPFLAGFYSKDLILEVVSMSNLNFLIFYLYYISTGLTMFYTIRLLMYLMVNDYNLLVIYNLFEEDYIMLKSMFILLFMSLVSGSFLSWMIFSYPCMIYLPFNMKMMVIYVSLIGLLVGILISNMKIYSLNKFMSTYSLSSFLTLMW
;
A
#
# COMPACT_ATOMS: atom_id res chain seq x y z
N GLY A 1 9.86 -14.31 7.76
CA GLY A 1 10.08 -13.35 8.86
C GLY A 1 8.86 -13.27 9.76
N VAL A 2 7.92 -12.38 9.43
CA VAL A 2 6.71 -12.12 10.26
C VAL A 2 5.97 -13.39 10.67
N TYR A 3 5.73 -14.33 9.75
CA TYR A 3 5.04 -15.59 10.08
C TYR A 3 5.73 -16.43 11.17
N LEU A 4 7.07 -16.45 11.21
CA LEU A 4 7.81 -17.14 12.27
C LEU A 4 7.55 -16.48 13.62
N LEU A 5 7.58 -15.15 13.66
CA LEU A 5 7.29 -14.40 14.88
C LEU A 5 5.84 -14.58 15.34
N ILE A 6 4.89 -14.72 14.42
CA ILE A 6 3.49 -15.06 14.75
C ILE A 6 3.45 -16.40 15.50
N ARG A 7 4.19 -17.40 15.03
CA ARG A 7 4.24 -18.73 15.68
C ARG A 7 4.87 -18.70 17.07
N PHE A 8 5.88 -17.86 17.28
CA PHE A 8 6.55 -17.68 18.57
C PHE A 8 5.95 -16.55 19.43
N ASN A 9 4.76 -16.03 19.09
CA ASN A 9 4.20 -14.85 19.75
C ASN A 9 4.03 -15.03 21.27
N ILE A 10 3.61 -16.22 21.71
CA ILE A 10 3.43 -16.53 23.15
C ILE A 10 4.73 -16.35 23.95
N LEU A 11 5.88 -16.63 23.33
CA LEU A 11 7.21 -16.48 23.95
C LEU A 11 7.75 -15.06 23.84
N LEU A 12 7.31 -14.30 22.82
CA LEU A 12 7.74 -12.93 22.59
C LEU A 12 6.98 -11.94 23.48
N MET A 13 5.71 -12.23 23.78
CA MET A 13 4.85 -11.37 24.57
C MET A 13 5.52 -11.04 25.92
N ASP A 14 5.34 -9.79 26.38
CA ASP A 14 5.91 -9.24 27.62
C ASP A 14 7.44 -9.02 27.66
N THR A 15 8.19 -9.38 26.61
CA THR A 15 9.63 -9.08 26.53
C THR A 15 9.90 -7.63 26.11
N LEU A 16 11.03 -7.05 26.55
CA LEU A 16 11.47 -5.71 26.12
C LEU A 16 11.68 -5.60 24.60
N PHE A 17 12.03 -6.71 23.95
CA PHE A 17 12.24 -6.76 22.50
C PHE A 17 11.00 -6.35 21.70
N VAL A 18 9.81 -6.63 22.23
CA VAL A 18 8.53 -6.26 21.59
C VAL A 18 8.40 -4.75 21.43
N LYS A 19 8.76 -3.98 22.46
CA LYS A 19 8.72 -2.49 22.41
C LYS A 19 9.71 -1.94 21.40
N PHE A 20 10.88 -2.55 21.29
CA PHE A 20 11.89 -2.18 20.30
C PHE A 20 11.42 -2.49 18.87
N PHE A 21 10.82 -3.67 18.67
CA PHE A 21 10.22 -4.03 17.39
C PHE A 21 9.09 -3.10 17.00
N LEU A 22 8.25 -2.66 17.94
CA LEU A 22 7.19 -1.70 17.68
C LEU A 22 7.72 -0.37 17.11
N LEU A 23 8.83 0.14 17.68
CA LEU A 23 9.45 1.38 17.20
C LEU A 23 10.06 1.20 15.80
N ILE A 24 10.85 0.13 15.59
CA ILE A 24 11.49 -0.14 14.31
C ILE A 24 10.45 -0.37 13.21
N SER A 25 9.41 -1.12 13.51
CA SER A 25 8.32 -1.40 12.57
C SER A 25 7.55 -0.12 12.21
N GLY A 26 7.28 0.76 13.18
CA GLY A 26 6.70 2.09 12.91
C GLY A 26 7.60 2.97 12.03
N LEU A 27 8.91 2.99 12.30
CA LEU A 27 9.87 3.76 11.50
C LEU A 27 10.02 3.21 10.08
N THR A 28 10.10 1.89 9.91
CA THR A 28 10.17 1.25 8.59
C THR A 28 8.91 1.48 7.77
N MET A 29 7.73 1.47 8.40
CA MET A 29 6.46 1.81 7.76
C MET A 29 6.48 3.25 7.22
N PHE A 30 6.96 4.19 8.04
CA PHE A 30 7.04 5.60 7.67
C PHE A 30 8.07 5.84 6.56
N MET A 31 9.31 5.35 6.73
CA MET A 31 10.39 5.59 5.77
C MET A 31 10.08 4.99 4.41
N SER A 32 9.60 3.75 4.36
CA SER A 32 9.18 3.14 3.08
C SER A 32 8.04 3.87 2.40
N GLY A 33 7.10 4.42 3.19
CA GLY A 33 6.05 5.30 2.67
C GLY A 33 6.62 6.55 2.01
N ILE A 34 7.63 7.19 2.61
CA ILE A 34 8.29 8.36 2.02
C ILE A 34 9.07 7.98 0.76
N CYS A 35 9.92 6.95 0.82
CA CYS A 35 10.71 6.50 -0.34
C CYS A 35 9.80 6.17 -1.54
N ALA A 36 8.66 5.50 -1.27
CA ALA A 36 7.70 5.15 -2.31
C ALA A 36 7.07 6.36 -3.02
N ASN A 37 7.12 7.56 -2.42
CA ASN A 37 6.63 8.79 -3.03
C ASN A 37 7.66 9.51 -3.91
N TYR A 38 8.94 9.18 -3.77
CA TYR A 38 10.01 9.77 -4.59
C TYR A 38 10.51 8.82 -5.69
N GLU A 39 10.29 7.52 -5.54
CA GLU A 39 10.66 6.54 -6.57
C GLU A 39 9.82 6.65 -7.85
N PHE A 40 10.43 6.36 -8.99
CA PHE A 40 9.76 6.32 -10.30
C PHE A 40 9.74 4.92 -10.93
N ASP A 41 10.56 3.98 -10.44
CA ASP A 41 10.50 2.59 -10.91
C ASP A 41 9.25 1.89 -10.36
N LEU A 42 8.39 1.41 -11.26
CA LEU A 42 7.13 0.77 -10.92
C LEU A 42 7.31 -0.41 -9.96
N LYS A 43 8.30 -1.30 -10.21
CA LYS A 43 8.58 -2.45 -9.33
C LYS A 43 9.03 -1.99 -7.93
N LYS A 44 9.86 -0.94 -7.84
CA LYS A 44 10.35 -0.41 -6.56
C LYS A 44 9.21 0.21 -5.74
N ILE A 45 8.31 0.96 -6.37
CA ILE A 45 7.13 1.52 -5.68
C ILE A 45 6.28 0.39 -5.07
N ILE A 46 6.04 -0.69 -5.81
CA ILE A 46 5.27 -1.84 -5.30
C ILE A 46 6.03 -2.58 -4.18
N ALA A 47 7.36 -2.72 -4.30
CA ALA A 47 8.20 -3.32 -3.26
C ALA A 47 8.22 -2.48 -1.97
N LEU A 48 8.42 -1.17 -2.06
CA LEU A 48 8.38 -0.25 -0.91
C LEU A 48 7.02 -0.23 -0.24
N SER A 49 5.94 -0.35 -1.02
CA SER A 49 4.61 -0.51 -0.46
C SER A 49 4.38 -1.90 0.16
N THR A 50 5.16 -2.94 -0.15
CA THR A 50 5.17 -4.18 0.67
C THR A 50 5.95 -3.99 1.96
N LEU A 51 7.06 -3.24 1.94
CA LEU A 51 7.87 -2.97 3.13
C LEU A 51 7.08 -2.17 4.16
N SER A 52 6.27 -1.19 3.72
CA SER A 52 5.37 -0.46 4.62
C SER A 52 4.31 -1.37 5.26
N GLN A 53 3.66 -2.23 4.49
CA GLN A 53 2.64 -3.15 5.03
C GLN A 53 3.27 -4.23 5.92
N LEU A 54 4.48 -4.68 5.64
CA LEU A 54 5.24 -5.56 6.54
C LEU A 54 5.60 -4.85 7.86
N GLY A 55 5.95 -3.57 7.80
CA GLY A 55 6.09 -2.71 8.97
C GLY A 55 4.80 -2.71 9.80
N LEU A 56 3.65 -2.51 9.14
CA LEU A 56 2.33 -2.55 9.78
C LEU A 56 2.01 -3.91 10.41
N MET A 57 2.29 -5.02 9.73
CA MET A 57 2.10 -6.37 10.30
C MET A 57 2.98 -6.61 11.53
N MET A 58 4.25 -6.20 11.46
CA MET A 58 5.20 -6.37 12.56
C MET A 58 4.83 -5.52 13.77
N SER A 59 4.33 -4.30 13.54
CA SER A 59 3.95 -3.38 14.60
C SER A 59 2.71 -3.86 15.36
N ILE A 60 1.74 -4.48 14.69
CA ILE A 60 0.56 -5.09 15.36
C ILE A 60 0.93 -6.34 16.14
N LEU A 61 1.81 -7.16 15.55
CA LEU A 61 2.34 -8.34 16.25
C LEU A 61 3.00 -7.91 17.56
N SER A 62 3.76 -6.81 17.53
CA SER A 62 4.35 -6.25 18.74
C SER A 62 3.36 -5.63 19.73
N MET A 63 2.09 -5.44 19.37
CA MET A 63 1.04 -5.09 20.31
C MET A 63 0.35 -6.32 20.92
N GLY A 64 0.74 -7.53 20.50
CA GLY A 64 0.19 -8.80 20.96
C GLY A 64 -0.96 -9.34 20.10
N TYR A 65 -1.42 -8.60 19.08
CA TYR A 65 -2.55 -8.98 18.24
C TYR A 65 -2.12 -9.85 17.05
N TYR A 66 -1.64 -11.06 17.32
CA TYR A 66 -1.12 -11.97 16.30
C TYR A 66 -2.19 -12.44 15.28
N GLU A 67 -3.45 -12.61 15.71
CA GLU A 67 -4.55 -12.98 14.80
C GLU A 67 -4.80 -11.90 13.74
N LEU A 68 -4.73 -10.62 14.13
CA LEU A 68 -4.86 -9.48 13.22
C LEU A 68 -3.69 -9.41 12.24
N ALA A 69 -2.46 -9.62 12.74
CA ALA A 69 -1.27 -9.65 11.91
C ALA A 69 -1.35 -10.80 10.88
N TYR A 70 -1.83 -11.98 11.28
CA TYR A 70 -2.02 -13.12 10.39
C TYR A 70 -3.12 -12.87 9.35
N PHE A 71 -4.25 -12.32 9.78
CA PHE A 71 -5.34 -11.94 8.90
C PHE A 71 -4.89 -10.94 7.82
N HIS A 72 -4.16 -9.89 8.21
CA HIS A 72 -3.62 -8.92 7.26
C HIS A 72 -2.56 -9.52 6.34
N LEU A 73 -1.73 -10.46 6.83
CA LEU A 73 -0.75 -11.16 5.99
C LEU A 73 -1.43 -11.91 4.84
N LEU A 74 -2.53 -12.61 5.12
CA LEU A 74 -3.29 -13.34 4.11
C LEU A 74 -3.96 -12.41 3.10
N THR A 75 -4.68 -11.38 3.56
CA THR A 75 -5.35 -10.44 2.64
C THR A 75 -4.33 -9.69 1.79
N HIS A 76 -3.21 -9.25 2.39
CA HIS A 76 -2.11 -8.60 1.69
C HIS A 76 -1.48 -9.47 0.61
N ALA A 77 -1.29 -10.76 0.86
CA ALA A 77 -0.75 -11.67 -0.15
C ALA A 77 -1.62 -11.70 -1.42
N MET A 78 -2.95 -11.71 -1.28
CA MET A 78 -3.87 -11.80 -2.41
C MET A 78 -3.80 -10.56 -3.30
N PHE A 79 -3.96 -9.35 -2.72
CA PHE A 79 -3.94 -8.13 -3.54
C PHE A 79 -2.55 -7.72 -4.01
N LYS A 80 -1.47 -8.06 -3.27
CA LYS A 80 -0.11 -7.82 -3.76
C LYS A 80 0.27 -8.74 -4.90
N ALA A 81 -0.14 -10.01 -4.87
CA ALA A 81 0.07 -10.90 -6.00
C ALA A 81 -0.59 -10.33 -7.27
N LEU A 82 -1.81 -9.81 -7.14
CA LEU A 82 -2.50 -9.12 -8.24
C LEU A 82 -1.73 -7.88 -8.74
N LEU A 83 -1.24 -7.03 -7.83
CA LEU A 83 -0.45 -5.85 -8.18
C LEU A 83 0.83 -6.20 -8.95
N PHE A 84 1.61 -7.17 -8.45
CA PHE A 84 2.84 -7.58 -9.12
C PHE A 84 2.58 -8.26 -10.46
N MET A 85 1.48 -8.99 -10.60
CA MET A 85 1.09 -9.60 -11.88
C MET A 85 0.70 -8.55 -12.92
N CYS A 86 -0.13 -7.57 -12.53
CA CYS A 86 -0.51 -6.47 -13.42
C CYS A 86 0.72 -5.63 -13.81
N ALA A 87 1.57 -5.31 -12.84
CA ALA A 87 2.85 -4.63 -13.05
C ALA A 87 3.76 -5.39 -14.02
N GLY A 88 3.86 -6.72 -13.87
CA GLY A 88 4.63 -7.58 -14.76
C GLY A 88 4.14 -7.49 -16.21
N LYS A 89 2.82 -7.57 -16.42
CA LYS A 89 2.24 -7.39 -17.76
C LYS A 89 2.56 -6.01 -18.33
N VAL A 90 2.38 -4.95 -17.54
CA VAL A 90 2.65 -3.57 -17.96
C VAL A 90 4.11 -3.43 -18.41
N ILE A 91 5.06 -3.96 -17.63
CA ILE A 91 6.49 -3.86 -17.93
C ILE A 91 6.85 -4.67 -19.19
N HIS A 92 6.27 -5.87 -19.34
CA HIS A 92 6.47 -6.69 -20.54
C HIS A 92 5.97 -5.97 -21.80
N LEU A 93 4.78 -5.36 -21.76
CA LEU A 93 4.22 -4.59 -22.87
C LEU A 93 5.02 -3.31 -23.17
N MET A 94 5.78 -2.81 -22.20
CA MET A 94 6.66 -1.65 -22.32
C MET A 94 8.11 -2.01 -22.66
N ASN A 95 8.38 -3.22 -23.18
CA ASN A 95 9.72 -3.72 -23.49
C ASN A 95 10.71 -3.52 -22.32
N ASP A 96 10.32 -3.97 -21.12
CA ASP A 96 11.09 -3.88 -19.88
C ASP A 96 11.34 -2.47 -19.32
N ASN A 97 10.73 -1.42 -19.89
CA ASN A 97 10.74 -0.10 -19.27
C ASN A 97 9.88 -0.06 -18.01
N GLN A 98 10.49 0.34 -16.89
CA GLN A 98 9.85 0.35 -15.56
C GLN A 98 9.53 1.75 -15.05
N ASP A 99 10.03 2.79 -15.72
CA ASP A 99 9.86 4.18 -15.30
C ASP A 99 8.43 4.66 -15.58
N ILE A 100 7.69 5.00 -14.53
CA ILE A 100 6.30 5.46 -14.63
C ILE A 100 6.15 6.79 -15.38
N ARG A 101 7.23 7.56 -15.58
CA ARG A 101 7.21 8.83 -16.32
C ARG A 101 7.08 8.64 -17.83
N MET A 102 7.50 7.46 -18.31
CA MET A 102 7.40 7.06 -19.72
C MET A 102 6.12 6.25 -19.98
N MET A 103 5.27 6.08 -18.96
CA MET A 103 3.98 5.43 -19.05
C MET A 103 2.87 6.49 -19.06
N GLY A 104 1.70 6.16 -19.62
CA GLY A 104 0.55 7.06 -19.66
C GLY A 104 -0.63 6.43 -20.40
N GLY A 105 -1.84 6.85 -20.05
CA GLY A 105 -3.11 6.46 -20.70
C GLY A 105 -3.35 4.95 -20.85
N MET A 106 -2.84 4.12 -19.96
CA MET A 106 -2.91 2.65 -20.09
C MET A 106 -4.33 2.09 -20.14
N THR A 107 -5.31 2.86 -19.65
CA THR A 107 -6.74 2.52 -19.65
C THR A 107 -7.32 2.27 -21.05
N MET A 108 -6.84 2.96 -22.09
CA MET A 108 -7.38 2.78 -23.44
C MET A 108 -6.82 1.56 -24.17
N TYR A 109 -5.55 1.19 -23.89
CA TYR A 109 -4.88 0.09 -24.58
C TYR A 109 -5.03 -1.25 -23.87
N ILE A 110 -5.01 -1.24 -22.53
CA ILE A 110 -4.93 -2.45 -21.71
C ILE A 110 -6.02 -2.39 -20.62
N PRO A 111 -7.31 -2.27 -21.00
CA PRO A 111 -8.40 -1.93 -20.08
C PRO A 111 -8.58 -2.97 -18.97
N LEU A 112 -8.46 -4.26 -19.25
CA LEU A 112 -8.70 -5.29 -18.24
C LEU A 112 -7.63 -5.27 -17.14
N THR A 113 -6.36 -5.11 -17.50
CA THR A 113 -5.32 -5.00 -16.46
C THR A 113 -5.33 -3.66 -15.77
N SER A 114 -5.74 -2.59 -16.45
CA SER A 114 -5.93 -1.30 -15.79
C SER A 114 -6.97 -1.40 -14.67
N LEU A 115 -8.06 -2.12 -14.90
CA LEU A 115 -9.09 -2.40 -13.90
C LEU A 115 -8.53 -3.23 -12.75
N CYS A 116 -7.77 -4.29 -13.04
CA CYS A 116 -7.15 -5.13 -12.01
C CYS A 116 -6.12 -4.37 -11.16
N LEU A 117 -5.30 -3.54 -11.80
CA LEU A 117 -4.31 -2.69 -11.14
C LEU A 117 -4.99 -1.64 -10.25
N ASN A 118 -6.08 -1.03 -10.72
CA ASN A 118 -6.84 -0.06 -9.94
C ASN A 118 -7.49 -0.71 -8.71
N ILE A 119 -8.22 -1.82 -8.88
CA ILE A 119 -8.89 -2.51 -7.76
C ILE A 119 -7.86 -2.94 -6.71
N SER A 120 -6.72 -3.46 -7.13
CA SER A 120 -5.66 -3.87 -6.21
C SER A 120 -4.96 -2.70 -5.51
N ASN A 121 -4.74 -1.57 -6.19
CA ASN A 121 -4.28 -0.33 -5.55
C ASN A 121 -5.29 0.21 -4.52
N LEU A 122 -6.58 0.23 -4.86
CA LEU A 122 -7.65 0.65 -3.95
C LEU A 122 -7.78 -0.29 -2.74
N SER A 123 -7.50 -1.59 -2.92
CA SER A 123 -7.46 -2.52 -1.80
C SER A 123 -6.27 -2.25 -0.86
N LEU A 124 -5.12 -1.83 -1.38
CA LEU A 124 -3.95 -1.43 -0.57
C LEU A 124 -4.22 -0.16 0.25
N CYS A 125 -4.97 0.77 -0.33
CA CYS A 125 -5.47 1.97 0.33
C CYS A 125 -6.36 1.64 1.53
N GLY A 126 -7.15 0.56 1.44
CA GLY A 126 -8.12 0.18 2.45
C GLY A 126 -9.49 0.83 2.24
N ILE A 127 -9.90 1.02 0.98
CA ILE A 127 -11.22 1.56 0.66
C ILE A 127 -12.32 0.59 1.12
N PRO A 128 -13.45 1.11 1.64
CA PRO A 128 -14.52 0.30 2.20
C PRO A 128 -14.96 -0.84 1.26
N PHE A 129 -15.23 -2.00 1.85
CA PHE A 129 -15.65 -3.25 1.21
C PHE A 129 -14.60 -4.00 0.38
N LEU A 130 -13.39 -3.47 0.18
CA LEU A 130 -12.28 -4.22 -0.42
C LEU A 130 -11.53 -5.04 0.65
N ALA A 131 -10.78 -6.07 0.25
CA ALA A 131 -10.14 -6.97 1.21
C ALA A 131 -9.19 -6.27 2.21
N GLY A 132 -8.53 -5.19 1.78
CA GLY A 132 -7.65 -4.42 2.66
C GLY A 132 -8.38 -3.65 3.75
N PHE A 133 -9.63 -3.23 3.53
CA PHE A 133 -10.41 -2.51 4.55
C PHE A 133 -10.64 -3.36 5.79
N TYR A 134 -11.10 -4.61 5.59
CA TYR A 134 -11.42 -5.51 6.70
C TYR A 134 -10.26 -5.73 7.67
N SER A 135 -9.02 -5.72 7.16
CA SER A 135 -7.82 -5.92 7.98
C SER A 135 -7.20 -4.60 8.42
N LYS A 136 -6.86 -3.71 7.49
CA LYS A 136 -6.11 -2.48 7.76
C LYS A 136 -6.90 -1.46 8.59
N ASP A 137 -8.21 -1.31 8.35
CA ASP A 137 -9.03 -0.37 9.14
C ASP A 137 -9.17 -0.87 10.58
N LEU A 138 -9.49 -2.16 10.75
CA LEU A 138 -9.60 -2.80 12.05
C LEU A 138 -8.28 -2.73 12.84
N ILE A 139 -7.14 -2.87 12.17
CA ILE A 139 -5.82 -2.66 12.75
C ILE A 139 -5.66 -1.24 13.31
N LEU A 140 -6.00 -0.21 12.51
CA LEU A 140 -5.82 1.18 12.91
C LEU A 140 -6.77 1.55 14.05
N GLU A 141 -7.96 0.96 14.10
CA GLU A 141 -8.88 1.10 15.22
C GLU A 141 -8.31 0.50 16.51
N VAL A 142 -7.75 -0.71 16.44
CA VAL A 142 -7.11 -1.34 17.61
C VAL A 142 -5.90 -0.52 18.09
N VAL A 143 -5.11 0.03 17.17
CA VAL A 143 -4.01 0.96 17.48
C VAL A 143 -4.55 2.20 18.21
N SER A 144 -5.64 2.80 17.73
CA SER A 144 -6.25 3.98 18.35
C SER A 144 -6.86 3.71 19.73
N MET A 145 -7.29 2.47 19.95
CA MET A 145 -7.79 1.98 21.23
C MET A 145 -6.68 1.76 22.26
N SER A 146 -5.52 1.31 21.79
CA SER A 146 -4.40 0.98 22.66
C SER A 146 -3.68 2.22 23.19
N ASN A 147 -3.20 2.15 24.44
CA ASN A 147 -2.44 3.21 25.08
C ASN A 147 -0.99 3.25 24.55
N LEU A 148 -0.82 3.81 23.35
CA LEU A 148 0.47 3.95 22.69
C LEU A 148 1.09 5.33 22.91
N ASN A 149 2.41 5.39 22.75
CA ASN A 149 3.13 6.66 22.72
C ASN A 149 2.65 7.50 21.52
N PHE A 150 2.54 8.82 21.70
CA PHE A 150 2.14 9.76 20.65
C PHE A 150 3.00 9.64 19.39
N LEU A 151 4.31 9.39 19.53
CA LEU A 151 5.19 9.17 18.39
C LEU A 151 4.71 8.01 17.51
N ILE A 152 4.41 6.86 18.13
CA ILE A 152 3.97 5.65 17.41
C ILE A 152 2.62 5.92 16.76
N PHE A 153 1.70 6.57 17.48
CA PHE A 153 0.41 6.98 16.95
C PHE A 153 0.58 7.83 15.67
N TYR A 154 1.42 8.86 15.68
CA TYR A 154 1.67 9.67 14.49
C TYR A 154 2.33 8.89 13.34
N LEU A 155 3.27 7.98 13.63
CA LEU A 155 3.90 7.14 12.62
C LEU A 155 2.86 6.29 11.87
N TYR A 156 1.89 5.70 12.57
CA TYR A 156 0.80 4.92 11.95
C TYR A 156 -0.08 5.79 11.06
N TYR A 157 -0.63 6.90 11.57
CA TYR A 157 -1.54 7.71 10.78
C TYR A 157 -0.83 8.37 9.60
N ILE A 158 0.32 9.01 9.79
CA ILE A 158 1.03 9.66 8.69
C ILE A 158 1.42 8.63 7.61
N SER A 159 1.92 7.46 7.99
CA SER A 159 2.26 6.42 7.02
C SER A 159 1.03 5.92 6.24
N THR A 160 -0.15 5.79 6.87
CA THR A 160 -1.39 5.46 6.14
C THR A 160 -1.76 6.54 5.13
N GLY A 161 -1.58 7.82 5.47
CA GLY A 161 -1.72 8.94 4.54
C GLY A 161 -0.73 8.86 3.38
N LEU A 162 0.53 8.52 3.65
CA LEU A 162 1.55 8.29 2.61
C LEU A 162 1.18 7.12 1.70
N THR A 163 0.49 6.08 2.21
CA THR A 163 -0.01 4.98 1.37
C THR A 163 -1.04 5.43 0.34
N MET A 164 -1.95 6.33 0.74
CA MET A 164 -2.87 6.97 -0.21
C MET A 164 -2.11 7.87 -1.19
N PHE A 165 -1.10 8.57 -0.70
CA PHE A 165 -0.34 9.50 -1.52
C PHE A 165 0.37 8.80 -2.69
N TYR A 166 1.18 7.75 -2.44
CA TYR A 166 1.90 7.07 -3.53
C TYR A 166 0.97 6.26 -4.44
N THR A 167 -0.14 5.73 -3.94
CA THR A 167 -1.08 4.96 -4.76
C THR A 167 -1.79 5.86 -5.76
N ILE A 168 -2.21 7.05 -5.34
CA ILE A 168 -2.87 8.01 -6.22
C ILE A 168 -1.87 8.60 -7.20
N ARG A 169 -0.64 8.87 -6.76
CA ARG A 169 0.46 9.23 -7.67
C ARG A 169 0.65 8.17 -8.77
N LEU A 170 0.71 6.89 -8.40
CA LEU A 170 0.84 5.78 -9.34
C LEU A 170 -0.35 5.72 -10.32
N LEU A 171 -1.58 5.88 -9.82
CA LEU A 171 -2.79 5.91 -10.65
C LEU A 171 -2.75 7.08 -11.66
N MET A 172 -2.34 8.27 -11.24
CA MET A 172 -2.28 9.44 -12.10
C MET A 172 -1.26 9.26 -13.23
N TYR A 173 -0.04 8.79 -12.92
CA TYR A 173 0.98 8.55 -13.95
C TYR A 173 0.61 7.44 -14.93
N LEU A 174 0.05 6.32 -14.46
CA LEU A 174 -0.24 5.18 -15.34
C LEU A 174 -1.53 5.36 -16.16
N MET A 175 -2.57 5.94 -15.55
CA MET A 175 -3.94 5.86 -16.09
C MET A 175 -4.48 7.18 -16.61
N VAL A 176 -4.19 8.29 -15.94
CA VAL A 176 -4.85 9.58 -16.19
C VAL A 176 -4.02 10.49 -17.09
N ASN A 177 -2.70 10.50 -16.90
CA ASN A 177 -1.80 11.36 -17.66
C ASN A 177 -1.79 10.97 -19.15
N ASP A 178 -1.53 11.97 -19.98
CA ASP A 178 -1.39 11.83 -21.42
C ASP A 178 -0.30 10.82 -21.79
N TYR A 179 -0.46 10.24 -22.97
CA TYR A 179 0.48 9.26 -23.50
C TYR A 179 1.88 9.84 -23.66
N ASN A 180 2.84 9.28 -22.94
CA ASN A 180 4.26 9.55 -23.12
C ASN A 180 5.01 8.30 -23.59
N LEU A 181 4.35 7.52 -24.47
CA LEU A 181 4.89 6.29 -25.02
C LEU A 181 5.80 6.60 -26.21
N LEU A 182 6.94 5.92 -26.25
CA LEU A 182 7.77 5.86 -27.46
C LEU A 182 6.95 5.23 -28.61
N VAL A 183 7.18 5.70 -29.83
CA VAL A 183 6.34 5.49 -31.03
C VAL A 183 6.15 4.01 -31.45
N ILE A 184 6.84 3.04 -30.83
CA ILE A 184 6.94 1.65 -31.31
C ILE A 184 6.42 0.63 -30.26
N TYR A 185 5.38 0.95 -29.50
CA TYR A 185 4.74 -0.04 -28.62
C TYR A 185 3.50 -0.66 -29.27
N ASN A 186 3.53 -1.98 -29.43
CA ASN A 186 2.36 -2.77 -29.81
C ASN A 186 1.60 -3.20 -28.55
N LEU A 187 0.80 -2.30 -27.99
CA LEU A 187 0.06 -2.55 -26.75
C LEU A 187 -1.27 -3.25 -27.05
N PHE A 188 -1.26 -4.58 -27.08
CA PHE A 188 -2.48 -5.39 -27.17
C PHE A 188 -2.60 -6.38 -26.01
N GLU A 189 -3.84 -6.63 -25.58
CA GLU A 189 -4.16 -7.65 -24.58
C GLU A 189 -4.38 -9.02 -25.23
N GLU A 190 -3.31 -9.72 -25.62
CA GLU A 190 -3.46 -11.02 -26.32
C GLU A 190 -3.37 -12.26 -25.40
N ASP A 191 -2.69 -12.13 -24.25
CA ASP A 191 -2.39 -13.29 -23.40
C ASP A 191 -3.56 -13.70 -22.47
N TYR A 192 -4.42 -14.59 -22.96
CA TYR A 192 -5.54 -15.16 -22.20
C TYR A 192 -5.12 -15.92 -20.93
N ILE A 193 -3.95 -16.58 -20.93
CA ILE A 193 -3.47 -17.34 -19.77
C ILE A 193 -3.22 -16.39 -18.60
N MET A 194 -2.52 -15.29 -18.86
CA MET A 194 -2.19 -14.29 -17.86
C MET A 194 -3.46 -13.55 -17.38
N LEU A 195 -4.36 -13.20 -18.30
CA LEU A 195 -5.65 -12.60 -17.96
C LEU A 195 -6.46 -13.51 -17.03
N LYS A 196 -6.55 -14.81 -17.32
CA LYS A 196 -7.28 -15.77 -16.48
C LYS A 196 -6.73 -15.79 -15.04
N SER A 197 -5.41 -15.82 -14.86
CA SER A 197 -4.79 -15.75 -13.54
C SER A 197 -5.05 -14.42 -12.82
N MET A 198 -5.02 -13.29 -13.55
CA MET A 198 -5.34 -11.97 -12.98
C MET A 198 -6.80 -11.91 -12.52
N PHE A 199 -7.75 -12.46 -13.28
CA PHE A 199 -9.16 -12.49 -12.88
C PHE A 199 -9.44 -13.35 -11.64
N ILE A 200 -8.75 -14.49 -11.49
CA ILE A 200 -8.85 -15.31 -10.27
C ILE A 200 -8.36 -14.51 -9.06
N LEU A 201 -7.21 -13.84 -9.19
CA LEU A 201 -6.66 -13.00 -8.13
C LEU A 201 -7.53 -11.77 -7.85
N LEU A 202 -8.17 -11.19 -8.87
CA LEU A 202 -9.14 -10.10 -8.74
C LEU A 202 -10.31 -10.51 -7.86
N PHE A 203 -10.95 -11.63 -8.19
CA PHE A 203 -12.06 -12.16 -7.42
C PHE A 203 -11.66 -12.37 -5.95
N MET A 204 -10.47 -12.93 -5.73
CA MET A 204 -9.94 -13.10 -4.38
C MET A 204 -9.69 -11.76 -3.67
N SER A 205 -9.13 -10.75 -4.35
CA SER A 205 -8.88 -9.44 -3.74
C SER A 205 -10.15 -8.69 -3.28
N LEU A 206 -11.32 -9.09 -3.80
CA LEU A 206 -12.62 -8.57 -3.39
C LEU A 206 -13.21 -9.40 -2.25
N VAL A 207 -13.28 -10.72 -2.42
CA VAL A 207 -14.03 -11.62 -1.53
C VAL A 207 -13.22 -12.09 -0.32
N SER A 208 -11.90 -12.22 -0.46
CA SER A 208 -11.09 -12.88 0.56
C SER A 208 -11.13 -12.16 1.91
N GLY A 209 -11.23 -10.83 1.93
CA GLY A 209 -11.24 -10.07 3.19
C GLY A 209 -12.45 -10.39 4.06
N SER A 210 -13.66 -10.30 3.49
CA SER A 210 -14.90 -10.61 4.20
C SER A 210 -14.96 -12.09 4.56
N PHE A 211 -14.65 -12.98 3.62
CA PHE A 211 -14.66 -14.43 3.86
C PHE A 211 -13.68 -14.84 4.97
N LEU A 212 -12.43 -14.35 4.92
CA LEU A 212 -11.45 -14.65 5.97
C LEU A 212 -11.83 -14.03 7.31
N SER A 213 -12.46 -12.85 7.34
CA SER A 213 -12.90 -12.24 8.60
C SER A 213 -13.91 -13.12 9.35
N TRP A 214 -14.84 -13.74 8.64
CA TRP A 214 -15.83 -14.64 9.23
C TRP A 214 -15.25 -15.99 9.65
N MET A 215 -14.19 -16.44 8.98
CA MET A 215 -13.55 -17.72 9.29
C MET A 215 -12.53 -17.62 10.45
N ILE A 216 -11.78 -16.52 10.53
CA ILE A 216 -10.71 -16.36 11.52
C ILE A 216 -11.28 -15.87 12.86
N PHE A 217 -12.17 -14.88 12.85
CA PHE A 217 -12.70 -14.31 14.08
C PHE A 217 -13.98 -15.03 14.49
N SER A 218 -13.90 -15.79 15.59
CA SER A 218 -15.07 -16.46 16.18
C SER A 218 -16.02 -15.48 16.88
N TYR A 219 -15.50 -14.36 17.36
CA TYR A 219 -16.26 -13.26 17.96
C TYR A 219 -15.78 -11.91 17.40
N PRO A 220 -16.68 -10.93 17.22
CA PRO A 220 -16.28 -9.59 16.81
C PRO A 220 -15.43 -8.93 17.90
N CYS A 221 -14.31 -8.32 17.51
CA CYS A 221 -13.51 -7.50 18.41
C CYS A 221 -14.34 -6.30 18.90
N MET A 222 -14.43 -6.10 20.22
CA MET A 222 -15.12 -4.94 20.78
C MET A 222 -14.27 -3.68 20.63
N ILE A 223 -14.73 -2.73 19.81
CA ILE A 223 -14.05 -1.45 19.55
C ILE A 223 -14.96 -0.31 20.04
N TYR A 224 -14.59 0.30 21.16
CA TYR A 224 -15.23 1.47 21.77
C TYR A 224 -14.42 2.78 21.57
N LEU A 225 -14.65 3.48 20.46
CA LEU A 225 -13.91 4.71 20.14
C LEU A 225 -14.85 5.92 20.04
N PRO A 226 -14.40 7.13 20.40
CA PRO A 226 -15.14 8.34 20.07
C PRO A 226 -15.18 8.53 18.56
N PHE A 227 -16.25 9.17 18.06
CA PHE A 227 -16.50 9.34 16.62
C PHE A 227 -15.30 9.96 15.87
N ASN A 228 -14.62 10.94 16.45
CA ASN A 228 -13.45 11.57 15.83
C ASN A 228 -12.29 10.59 15.61
N MET A 229 -12.03 9.67 16.55
CA MET A 229 -10.96 8.68 16.39
C MET A 229 -11.32 7.63 15.35
N LYS A 230 -12.60 7.19 15.31
CA LYS A 230 -13.07 6.26 14.28
C LYS A 230 -12.96 6.85 12.87
N MET A 231 -13.28 8.14 12.69
CA MET A 231 -13.19 8.81 11.39
C MET A 231 -11.75 9.23 10.99
N MET A 232 -10.77 9.07 11.89
CA MET A 232 -9.39 9.54 11.66
C MET A 232 -8.74 8.90 10.43
N VAL A 233 -8.96 7.61 10.19
CA VAL A 233 -8.43 6.90 9.02
C VAL A 233 -8.93 7.54 7.73
N ILE A 234 -10.23 7.86 7.67
CA ILE A 234 -10.85 8.49 6.51
C ILE A 234 -10.26 9.89 6.31
N TYR A 235 -10.15 10.71 7.36
CA TYR A 235 -9.57 12.07 7.25
C TYR A 235 -8.14 12.05 6.70
N VAL A 236 -7.29 11.17 7.23
CA VAL A 236 -5.90 11.06 6.79
C VAL A 236 -5.81 10.52 5.35
N SER A 237 -6.70 9.59 5.00
CA SER A 237 -6.76 9.07 3.62
C SER A 237 -7.17 10.13 2.60
N LEU A 238 -8.12 11.01 2.97
CA LEU A 238 -8.58 12.13 2.14
C LEU A 238 -7.48 13.18 1.96
N ILE A 239 -6.75 13.52 3.03
CA ILE A 239 -5.59 14.42 2.93
C ILE A 239 -4.53 13.83 2.00
N GLY A 240 -4.21 12.55 2.16
CA GLY A 240 -3.27 11.85 1.28
C GLY A 240 -3.71 11.86 -0.19
N LEU A 241 -5.02 11.72 -0.43
CA LEU A 241 -5.60 11.81 -1.78
C LEU A 241 -5.46 13.19 -2.40
N LEU A 242 -5.78 14.25 -1.65
CA LEU A 242 -5.64 15.62 -2.12
C LEU A 242 -4.19 15.95 -2.45
N VAL A 243 -3.25 15.59 -1.57
CA VAL A 243 -1.82 15.79 -1.78
C VAL A 243 -1.31 15.00 -3.00
N GLY A 244 -1.82 13.77 -3.20
CA GLY A 244 -1.58 12.93 -4.38
C GLY A 244 -1.87 13.63 -5.69
N ILE A 245 -3.11 14.09 -5.83
CA ILE A 245 -3.59 14.76 -7.04
C ILE A 245 -2.84 16.07 -7.26
N LEU A 246 -2.60 16.84 -6.21
CA LEU A 246 -1.90 18.12 -6.32
C LEU A 246 -0.47 17.92 -6.84
N ILE A 247 0.27 16.95 -6.29
CA ILE A 247 1.67 16.70 -6.68
C ILE A 247 1.75 16.08 -8.08
N SER A 248 0.84 15.20 -8.47
CA SER A 248 0.83 14.63 -9.83
C SER A 248 0.53 15.68 -10.90
N ASN A 249 -0.31 16.67 -10.57
CA ASN A 249 -0.72 17.72 -11.52
C ASN A 249 0.26 18.90 -11.57
N MET A 250 1.31 18.91 -10.74
CA MET A 250 2.37 19.89 -10.85
C MET A 250 3.08 19.71 -12.18
N LYS A 251 2.69 20.50 -13.18
CA LYS A 251 3.43 20.63 -14.42
C LYS A 251 4.87 21.07 -14.08
N ILE A 252 5.81 20.64 -14.92
CA ILE A 252 7.27 20.91 -14.85
C ILE A 252 7.63 22.39 -14.57
N TYR A 253 6.69 23.33 -14.77
CA TYR A 253 6.83 24.76 -14.48
C TYR A 253 6.64 25.16 -13.00
N SER A 254 6.29 24.26 -12.08
CA SER A 254 6.27 24.59 -10.65
C SER A 254 7.70 24.67 -10.12
N LEU A 255 8.30 25.86 -10.27
CA LEU A 255 9.48 26.40 -9.59
C LEU A 255 10.37 25.36 -8.90
N ASN A 256 11.54 25.08 -9.48
CA ASN A 256 12.88 24.72 -8.96
C ASN A 256 13.10 24.40 -7.45
N LYS A 257 12.08 23.99 -6.69
CA LYS A 257 12.16 23.62 -5.28
C LYS A 257 12.77 22.23 -5.12
N PHE A 258 12.66 21.39 -6.16
CA PHE A 258 13.38 20.13 -6.20
C PHE A 258 14.90 20.36 -6.18
N MET A 259 15.42 21.34 -6.93
CA MET A 259 16.84 21.69 -6.87
C MET A 259 17.27 22.19 -5.49
N SER A 260 16.42 22.97 -4.80
CA SER A 260 16.72 23.38 -3.42
C SER A 260 16.63 22.25 -2.38
N THR A 261 15.89 21.18 -2.68
CA THR A 261 15.70 20.02 -1.80
C THR A 261 16.36 18.75 -2.36
N TYR A 262 17.34 18.91 -3.27
CA TYR A 262 17.96 17.78 -3.97
C TYR A 262 18.71 16.85 -3.02
N SER A 263 19.43 17.41 -2.04
CA SER A 263 20.11 16.62 -0.99
C SER A 263 19.12 15.84 -0.13
N LEU A 264 17.98 16.45 0.23
CA LEU A 264 16.95 15.78 1.02
C LEU A 264 16.24 14.68 0.22
N SER A 265 15.88 14.95 -1.04
CA SER A 265 15.20 13.97 -1.90
C SER A 265 16.12 12.81 -2.29
N SER A 266 17.41 13.05 -2.53
CA SER A 266 18.40 11.99 -2.76
C SER A 266 18.61 11.13 -1.51
N PHE A 267 18.70 11.73 -0.32
CA PHE A 267 18.75 10.97 0.93
C PHE A 267 17.48 10.12 1.14
N LEU A 268 16.31 10.71 0.93
CA LEU A 268 15.03 10.00 1.09
C LEU A 268 14.81 8.89 0.05
N THR A 269 15.48 8.93 -1.11
CA THR A 269 15.36 7.85 -2.12
C THR A 269 16.31 6.70 -1.84
N LEU A 270 17.51 6.95 -1.32
CA LEU A 270 18.52 5.91 -1.09
C LEU A 270 18.18 4.94 0.05
N MET A 271 17.03 5.13 0.71
CA MET A 271 16.61 4.34 1.86
C MET A 271 17.60 4.32 3.03
N TRP A 272 18.65 5.16 2.99
CA TRP A 272 19.53 5.72 4.03
C TRP A 272 20.52 6.70 3.39
#